data_AF-A0A947J8C8-F1
#
_entry.id   AF-A0A947J8C8-F1
#
_cell.length_a   1.000
_cell.length_b   1.000
_cell.length_c   1.000
_cell.angle_alpha   90.00
_cell.angle_beta   90.00
_cell.angle_gamma   90.00
#
_symmetry.space_group_name_H-M   'P 1'
#
loop_
_entity.id
_entity.type
_entity.pdbx_description
1 polymer ?
#
loop_
_entity_poly.entity_id
_entity_poly.type
_entity_poly.pdbx_seq_one_letter_code
_entity_poly.pdbx_strand_id
1 'polypeptide(L)'
;MPIGKPIGGGAVKRSIGKKIAFGFSVLSFVGSIATMVLFAFVYPVRGGSDPVVASLLAIIFFLASCGVVLFYIGQPPRYELQPWEPEK
;
A
#
# COMPACT_ATOMS: atom_id res chain seq x y z
N MET A 1 26.55 -1.79 10.08
CA MET A 1 25.56 -2.45 9.20
C MET A 1 26.02 -2.21 7.76
N PRO A 2 26.54 -3.21 7.04
CA PRO A 2 27.02 -2.98 5.68
C PRO A 2 25.80 -2.69 4.79
N ILE A 3 25.71 -1.46 4.28
CA ILE A 3 24.71 -1.07 3.30
C ILE A 3 25.17 -1.65 1.96
N GLY A 4 24.43 -2.63 1.44
CA GLY A 4 24.69 -3.25 0.15
C GLY A 4 24.80 -2.22 -0.98
N LYS A 5 25.55 -2.55 -2.03
CA LYS A 5 25.77 -1.65 -3.17
C LYS A 5 24.43 -1.24 -3.78
N PRO A 6 24.22 0.05 -4.13
CA PRO A 6 22.99 0.48 -4.76
C PRO A 6 22.82 -0.25 -6.10
N ILE A 7 21.67 -0.91 -6.29
CA ILE A 7 21.35 -1.57 -7.55
C ILE A 7 21.09 -0.45 -8.56
N GLY A 8 22.07 -0.18 -9.42
CA GLY A 8 21.95 0.80 -10.48
C GLY A 8 20.92 0.34 -11.51
N GLY A 9 19.71 0.91 -11.48
CA GLY A 9 18.75 1.01 -12.58
C GLY A 9 18.28 -0.27 -13.30
N GLY A 10 18.83 -1.44 -12.98
CA GLY A 10 18.49 -2.72 -13.60
C GLY A 10 17.21 -3.26 -12.99
N ALA A 11 16.22 -3.51 -13.86
CA ALA A 11 14.91 -4.00 -13.49
C ALA A 11 14.99 -5.36 -12.75
N VAL A 12 15.12 -5.32 -11.43
CA VAL A 12 14.95 -6.51 -10.58
C VAL A 12 13.54 -7.04 -10.83
N LYS A 13 13.44 -8.23 -11.44
CA LYS A 13 12.15 -8.88 -11.74
C LYS A 13 11.34 -8.96 -10.44
N ARG A 14 10.21 -8.25 -10.40
CA ARG A 14 9.26 -8.34 -9.29
C ARG A 14 8.82 -9.79 -9.14
N SER A 15 9.04 -10.37 -7.96
CA SER A 15 8.50 -11.68 -7.61
C SER A 15 6.97 -11.69 -7.71
N ILE A 16 6.37 -12.87 -7.88
CA ILE A 16 4.91 -13.03 -8.00
C ILE A 16 4.19 -12.35 -6.82
N GLY A 17 4.70 -12.53 -5.59
CA GLY A 17 4.17 -11.87 -4.39
C GLY A 17 4.20 -10.33 -4.46
N LYS A 18 5.28 -9.74 -4.99
CA LYS A 18 5.37 -8.27 -5.18
C LYS A 18 4.37 -7.75 -6.21
N LYS A 19 4.07 -8.52 -7.26
CA LYS A 19 3.06 -8.15 -8.26
C LYS A 19 1.65 -8.16 -7.65
N ILE A 20 1.33 -9.18 -6.86
CA ILE A 20 0.04 -9.30 -6.16
C ILE A 20 -0.11 -8.17 -5.14
N ALA A 21 0.92 -7.88 -4.35
CA ALA A 21 0.91 -6.78 -3.39
C ALA A 21 0.67 -5.43 -4.08
N PHE A 22 1.31 -5.20 -5.23
CA PHE A 22 1.09 -3.98 -6.01
C PHE A 22 -0.34 -3.90 -6.59
N GLY A 23 -0.88 -5.00 -7.11
CA GLY A 23 -2.26 -5.04 -7.59
C GLY A 23 -3.27 -4.75 -6.48
N PHE A 24 -3.06 -5.34 -5.29
CA PHE A 24 -3.92 -5.12 -4.13
C PHE A 24 -3.78 -3.70 -3.57
N SER A 25 -2.60 -3.09 -3.64
CA SER A 25 -2.38 -1.67 -3.31
C SER A 25 -3.29 -0.76 -4.16
N VAL A 26 -3.29 -0.95 -5.48
CA VAL A 26 -4.13 -0.16 -6.40
C VAL A 26 -5.61 -0.36 -6.08
N LEU A 27 -6.03 -1.60 -5.87
CA LEU A 27 -7.41 -1.91 -5.50
C LEU A 27 -7.82 -1.22 -4.18
N SER A 28 -6.93 -1.22 -3.19
CA SER A 28 -7.16 -0.55 -1.90
C SER A 28 -7.29 0.97 -2.06
N PHE A 29 -6.46 1.60 -2.91
CA PHE A 29 -6.61 3.03 -3.22
C PHE A 29 -7.92 3.34 -3.94
N VAL A 30 -8.31 2.54 -4.94
CA VAL A 30 -9.60 2.71 -5.64
C VAL A 30 -10.76 2.54 -4.67
N GLY A 31 -10.70 1.55 -3.78
CA GLY A 31 -11.70 1.35 -2.73
C GLY A 31 -11.77 2.53 -1.76
N SER A 32 -10.64 3.12 -1.39
CA SER A 32 -10.59 4.33 -0.56
C SER A 32 -11.25 5.54 -1.23
N ILE A 33 -11.07 5.70 -2.55
CA ILE A 33 -11.71 6.78 -3.30
C ILE A 33 -13.22 6.55 -3.37
N ALA A 34 -13.65 5.32 -3.66
CA ALA A 34 -15.06 4.96 -3.71
C ALA A 34 -15.78 5.21 -2.36
N THR A 35 -15.14 4.85 -1.24
CA THR A 35 -15.70 5.11 0.09
C THR A 35 -15.68 6.59 0.47
N MET A 36 -14.70 7.36 -0.01
CA MET A 36 -14.68 8.82 0.15
C MET A 36 -15.84 9.49 -0.60
N VAL A 37 -16.14 9.05 -1.81
CA VAL A 37 -17.30 9.53 -2.58
C VAL A 37 -18.60 9.17 -1.85
N LEU A 38 -18.72 7.92 -1.38
CA LEU A 38 -19.89 7.49 -0.60
C LEU A 38 -20.07 8.32 0.68
N PHE A 39 -18.98 8.61 1.39
CA PHE A 39 -19.00 9.48 2.56
C PHE A 39 -19.54 10.89 2.22
N ALA A 40 -19.10 11.49 1.11
CA ALA A 40 -19.57 12.82 0.68
C ALA A 40 -21.08 12.85 0.41
N PHE A 41 -21.68 11.76 -0.06
CA PHE A 41 -23.13 11.65 -0.27
C PHE A 41 -23.90 11.34 1.02
N VAL A 42 -23.34 10.52 1.92
CA VAL A 42 -24.03 10.06 3.13
C VAL A 42 -23.95 11.09 4.27
N TYR A 43 -22.83 11.79 4.39
CA TYR A 43 -22.60 12.80 5.42
C TYR A 43 -23.70 13.87 5.53
N PRO A 44 -24.14 14.53 4.42
CA PRO A 44 -25.17 15.57 4.50
C PRO A 44 -26.56 15.04 4.87
N VAL A 45 -26.84 13.75 4.63
CA VAL A 45 -28.16 13.15 4.89
C VAL A 45 -28.27 12.65 6.33
N ARG A 46 -27.20 12.08 6.88
CA ARG A 46 -27.20 11.40 8.18
C ARG A 46 -26.56 12.21 9.31
N GLY A 47 -25.68 13.15 8.99
CA GLY A 47 -24.98 13.96 9.98
C GLY A 47 -23.83 13.22 10.69
N GLY A 48 -23.00 13.99 11.41
CA GLY A 48 -21.74 13.50 11.99
C GLY A 48 -21.87 12.61 13.23
N SER A 49 -23.05 12.53 13.84
CA SER A 49 -23.32 11.66 15.00
C SER A 49 -23.68 10.23 14.62
N ASP A 50 -23.89 9.96 13.32
CA ASP A 50 -24.33 8.66 12.83
C ASP A 50 -23.15 7.68 12.78
N PRO A 51 -23.23 6.49 13.42
CA PRO A 51 -22.11 5.54 13.49
C PRO A 51 -21.67 5.06 12.10
N VAL A 52 -22.55 5.12 11.10
CA VAL A 52 -22.21 4.78 9.71
C VAL A 52 -21.22 5.77 9.12
N VAL A 53 -21.39 7.07 9.40
CA VAL A 53 -20.50 8.12 8.92
C VAL A 53 -19.11 7.99 9.56
N ALA A 54 -19.05 7.71 10.87
CA ALA A 54 -17.79 7.44 11.56
C ALA A 54 -17.09 6.19 11.01
N SER A 55 -17.84 5.12 10.73
CA SER A 55 -17.31 3.88 10.16
C SER A 55 -16.77 4.09 8.75
N LEU A 56 -17.48 4.86 7.90
CA LEU A 56 -17.00 5.21 6.55
C LEU A 56 -15.68 5.96 6.60
N LEU A 57 -15.54 6.90 7.53
CA LEU A 57 -14.32 7.67 7.74
C LEU A 57 -13.16 6.75 8.16
N ALA A 58 -13.39 5.84 9.12
CA ALA A 58 -12.41 4.84 9.52
C ALA A 58 -11.99 3.91 8.35
N ILE A 59 -12.95 3.47 7.53
CA ILE A 59 -12.70 2.62 6.36
C ILE A 59 -11.82 3.36 5.34
N ILE A 60 -12.08 4.64 5.07
CA ILE A 60 -11.25 5.46 4.17
C ILE A 60 -9.79 5.48 4.64
N PHE A 61 -9.54 5.79 5.91
CA PHE A 61 -8.18 5.80 6.46
C PHE A 61 -7.52 4.42 6.47
N PHE A 62 -8.29 3.37 6.73
CA PHE A 62 -7.79 2.00 6.70
C PHE A 62 -7.36 1.59 5.30
N LEU A 63 -8.19 1.82 4.28
CA LEU A 63 -7.83 1.48 2.90
C LEU A 63 -6.68 2.35 2.38
N ALA A 64 -6.69 3.66 2.69
CA ALA A 64 -5.60 4.54 2.31
C ALA A 64 -4.25 4.09 2.93
N SER A 65 -4.23 3.78 4.22
CA SER A 65 -3.01 3.33 4.91
C SER A 65 -2.54 1.96 4.42
N CYS A 66 -3.47 1.02 4.23
CA CYS A 66 -3.18 -0.30 3.66
C CYS A 66 -2.59 -0.18 2.24
N GLY A 67 -3.19 0.65 1.39
CA GLY A 67 -2.70 0.95 0.04
C GLY A 67 -1.25 1.46 0.04
N VAL A 68 -0.90 2.37 0.94
CA VAL A 68 0.47 2.90 1.09
C VAL A 68 1.46 1.80 1.49
N VAL A 69 1.13 0.97 2.48
CA VAL A 69 2.01 -0.12 2.95
C VAL A 69 2.28 -1.12 1.81
N LEU A 70 1.22 -1.54 1.13
CA LEU A 70 1.32 -2.48 0.01
C LEU A 70 2.10 -1.91 -1.17
N PHE A 71 1.97 -0.60 -1.43
CA PHE A 71 2.75 0.09 -2.44
C PHE A 71 4.24 -0.02 -2.17
N TYR A 72 4.67 0.25 -0.92
CA TYR A 72 6.07 0.14 -0.52
C TYR A 72 6.59 -1.30 -0.58
N ILE A 73 5.80 -2.28 -0.13
CA ILE A 73 6.16 -3.71 -0.24
C ILE A 73 6.32 -4.13 -1.71
N GLY A 74 5.48 -3.60 -2.61
CA GLY A 74 5.54 -3.84 -4.04
C GLY A 74 6.73 -3.19 -4.76
N GLN A 75 7.51 -2.34 -4.10
CA GLN A 75 8.69 -1.72 -4.71
C GLN A 75 9.82 -2.75 -4.90
N PRO A 76 10.60 -2.66 -5.99
CA PRO A 76 11.76 -3.49 -6.18
C PRO A 76 12.84 -3.18 -5.11
N PRO A 77 13.68 -4.17 -4.76
CA PRO A 77 14.81 -3.95 -3.84
C PRO A 77 15.73 -2.86 -4.38
N ARG A 78 16.13 -1.91 -3.54
CA ARG A 78 17.09 -0.85 -3.91
C ARG A 78 18.55 -1.24 -3.70
N TYR A 79 18.79 -2.30 -2.92
CA TYR A 79 20.11 -2.77 -2.55
C TYR A 79 20.18 -4.27 -2.80
N GLU A 80 21.31 -4.74 -3.31
CA GLU A 80 21.60 -6.17 -3.34
C GLU A 80 21.78 -6.64 -1.90
N LEU A 81 21.00 -7.65 -1.51
CA LEU A 81 21.23 -8.35 -0.26
C LEU A 81 22.58 -9.05 -0.40
N GLN A 82 23.55 -8.67 0.44
CA GLN A 82 24.81 -9.40 0.47
C GLN A 82 24.54 -10.85 0.90
N PRO A 83 25.20 -11.84 0.28
CA PRO A 83 25.11 -13.21 0.76
C PRO A 83 25.62 -13.22 2.22
N TRP A 84 24.80 -13.75 3.12
CA TRP A 84 25.14 -13.85 4.55
C TRP A 84 26.14 -14.98 4.84
N GLU A 85 26.48 -15.76 3.81
CA GLU A 85 27.52 -16.78 3.80
C GLU A 85 28.66 -16.28 2.91
N PRO A 86 29.89 -16.13 3.42
CA PRO A 86 31.06 -16.07 2.55
C PRO A 86 31.21 -17.45 1.89
N GLU A 87 31.15 -17.46 0.55
CA GLU A 87 31.48 -18.61 -0.30
C GLU A 87 32.79 -19.25 0.19
N LYS A 88 32.73 -20.54 0.57
CA LYS A 88 33.90 -21.34 0.95
C LYS A 88 34.54 -21.96 -0.28
#